data_AF-A0AAX3WMY5-F1
#
_entry.id   AF-A0AAX3WMY5-F1
#
_cell.length_a   1.000
_cell.length_b   1.000
_cell.length_c   1.000
_cell.angle_alpha   90.00
_cell.angle_beta   90.00
_cell.angle_gamma   90.00
#
_symmetry.space_group_name_H-M   'P 1'
#
loop_
_entity.id
_entity.type
_entity.pdbx_description
1 polymer ?
#
loop_
_entity_poly.entity_id
_entity_poly.type
_entity_poly.pdbx_seq_one_letter_code
_entity_poly.pdbx_strand_id
1 'polypeptide(L)'
;MAEPSPFRPDKAKDAIEGDGDFLLPICAPKPGLLMGESLAVIVLTTVEGQRVGVPLGMQGLSDLHQVTREALRMLQAEDGDTVQ
;
A
#
# COMPACT_ATOMS: atom_id res chain seq x y z
N MET A 1 3.20 28.42 4.75
CA MET A 1 2.66 27.24 4.06
C MET A 1 2.80 26.08 5.02
N ALA A 2 1.71 25.39 5.35
CA ALA A 2 1.75 24.24 6.26
C ALA A 2 2.13 23.00 5.44
N GLU A 3 3.01 22.14 5.97
CA GLU A 3 3.39 20.91 5.29
C GLU A 3 2.16 19.98 5.15
N PRO A 4 2.00 19.27 4.01
CA PRO A 4 0.92 18.31 3.85
C PRO A 4 1.04 17.21 4.92
N SER A 5 -0.10 16.88 5.51
CA SER A 5 -0.16 15.89 6.58
C SER A 5 0.27 14.52 6.04
N PRO A 6 1.17 13.77 6.71
CA PRO A 6 1.57 12.46 6.25
C PRO A 6 0.37 11.53 6.08
N PHE A 7 0.37 10.68 5.05
CA PHE A 7 -0.66 9.65 4.89
C PHE A 7 -0.78 8.80 6.18
N ARG A 8 -2.00 8.69 6.70
CA ARG A 8 -2.34 7.96 7.93
C ARG A 8 -3.19 6.74 7.56
N PRO A 9 -2.59 5.54 7.42
CA PRO A 9 -3.32 4.32 7.05
C PRO A 9 -4.46 3.99 8.02
N ASP A 10 -4.31 4.39 9.28
CA ASP A 10 -5.28 4.26 10.36
C ASP A 10 -6.52 5.17 10.21
N LYS A 11 -6.49 6.14 9.29
CA LYS A 11 -7.56 7.12 9.05
C LYS A 11 -8.19 7.04 7.65
N ALA A 12 -7.68 6.16 6.79
CA ALA A 12 -8.15 6.00 5.40
C ALA A 12 -9.44 5.15 5.29
N LYS A 13 -10.38 5.31 6.24
CA LYS A 13 -11.61 4.52 6.33
C LYS A 13 -12.52 4.74 5.11
N ASP A 14 -12.49 5.92 4.52
CA ASP A 14 -13.39 6.31 3.43
C ASP A 14 -12.96 5.79 2.04
N ALA A 15 -11.77 5.18 1.91
CA ALA A 15 -11.33 4.50 0.68
C ALA A 15 -12.02 3.14 0.45
N ILE A 16 -12.92 2.73 1.36
CA ILE A 16 -13.52 1.40 1.44
C ILE A 16 -14.92 1.37 0.78
N GLU A 17 -15.59 2.52 0.62
CA GLU A 17 -16.99 2.57 0.17
C GLU A 17 -17.09 3.02 -1.31
N GLY A 18 -17.31 2.08 -2.23
CA GLY A 18 -17.61 2.33 -3.64
C GLY A 18 -18.23 1.10 -4.35
N ASP A 19 -19.08 1.35 -5.35
CA ASP A 19 -19.89 0.34 -6.10
C ASP A 19 -19.07 -0.54 -7.10
N GLY A 20 -17.83 -0.92 -6.73
CA GLY A 20 -16.93 -1.66 -7.62
C GLY A 20 -16.89 -3.17 -7.33
N ASP A 21 -17.03 -3.99 -8.38
CA ASP A 21 -16.80 -5.45 -8.36
C ASP A 21 -15.29 -5.79 -8.30
N PHE A 22 -14.60 -5.37 -7.23
CA PHE A 22 -13.37 -6.02 -6.77
C PHE A 22 -13.01 -5.55 -5.36
N LEU A 23 -13.57 -6.20 -4.34
CA LEU A 23 -13.05 -6.08 -2.98
C LEU A 23 -11.81 -6.96 -2.89
N LEU A 24 -10.62 -6.36 -2.98
CA LEU A 24 -9.45 -6.97 -2.33
C LEU A 24 -9.89 -7.26 -0.89
N PRO A 25 -9.83 -8.52 -0.40
CA PRO A 25 -10.25 -8.83 0.95
C PRO A 25 -9.55 -7.84 1.88
N ILE A 26 -10.33 -7.03 2.59
CA ILE A 26 -9.84 -5.87 3.32
C ILE A 26 -8.68 -6.37 4.18
N CYS A 27 -7.46 -6.02 3.78
CA CYS A 27 -6.28 -6.50 4.48
C CYS A 27 -6.16 -5.67 5.74
N ALA A 28 -6.00 -6.33 6.88
CA ALA A 28 -5.66 -5.67 8.12
C ALA A 28 -4.42 -4.79 7.91
N PRO A 29 -4.38 -3.58 8.48
CA PRO A 29 -3.23 -2.70 8.35
C PRO A 29 -1.98 -3.38 8.91
N LYS A 30 -0.83 -3.06 8.31
CA LYS A 30 0.52 -3.64 8.60
C LYS A 30 0.69 -5.05 8.02
N PRO A 31 0.94 -5.16 6.71
CA PRO A 31 1.37 -6.43 6.13
C PRO A 31 2.67 -6.91 6.80
N GLY A 32 2.81 -8.22 6.94
CA GLY A 32 4.09 -8.84 7.24
C GLY A 32 4.97 -8.90 5.99
N LEU A 33 6.28 -8.92 6.18
CA LEU A 33 7.24 -9.16 5.10
C LEU A 33 8.17 -10.30 5.52
N LEU A 34 8.19 -11.36 4.72
CA LEU A 34 9.14 -12.47 4.85
C LEU A 34 10.18 -12.33 3.74
N MET A 35 11.46 -12.36 4.11
CA MET A 35 12.59 -12.17 3.18
C MET A 35 13.40 -13.45 3.10
N GLY A 36 13.59 -13.96 1.88
CA GLY A 36 14.56 -14.99 1.54
C GLY A 36 15.67 -14.43 0.63
N GLU A 37 16.57 -15.29 0.17
CA GLU A 37 17.73 -14.88 -0.64
C GLU A 37 17.35 -14.35 -2.04
N SER A 38 16.30 -14.91 -2.65
CA SER A 38 15.87 -14.58 -4.01
C SER A 38 14.39 -14.20 -4.12
N LEU A 39 13.64 -14.37 -3.02
CA LEU A 39 12.20 -14.19 -2.97
C LEU A 39 11.81 -13.47 -1.67
N ALA A 40 10.87 -12.55 -1.79
CA ALA A 40 10.14 -11.98 -0.67
C ALA A 40 8.67 -12.39 -0.74
N VAL A 41 8.01 -12.48 0.42
CA VAL A 41 6.58 -12.72 0.50
C VAL A 41 5.95 -11.64 1.36
N ILE A 42 5.06 -10.84 0.75
CA ILE A 42 4.19 -9.92 1.49
C ILE A 42 3.05 -10.77 2.06
N VAL A 43 2.92 -10.77 3.37
CA VAL A 43 1.87 -11.51 4.08
C VAL A 43 0.77 -10.54 4.47
N LEU A 44 -0.37 -10.68 3.80
CA LEU A 44 -1.58 -9.95 4.06
C LEU A 44 -2.49 -10.78 4.96
N THR A 45 -3.05 -10.19 6.01
CA THR A 45 -4.08 -10.83 6.83
C THR A 45 -5.40 -10.19 6.48
N THR A 46 -6.41 -10.96 6.11
CA THR A 46 -7.77 -10.43 5.83
C THR A 46 -8.49 -10.10 7.13
N VAL A 47 -9.58 -9.33 7.07
CA VAL A 47 -10.43 -9.03 8.24
C VAL A 47 -11.04 -10.29 8.87
N GLU A 48 -11.22 -11.36 8.09
CA GLU A 48 -11.64 -12.68 8.57
C GLU A 48 -10.50 -13.49 9.21
N GLY A 49 -9.29 -12.94 9.29
CA GLY A 49 -8.11 -13.59 9.87
C GLY A 49 -7.40 -14.56 8.92
N GLN A 50 -7.79 -14.63 7.64
CA GLN A 50 -7.10 -15.46 6.65
C GLN A 50 -5.75 -14.83 6.28
N ARG A 51 -4.73 -15.65 6.01
CA ARG A 51 -3.42 -15.15 5.58
C ARG A 51 -3.20 -15.44 4.10
N VAL A 52 -2.89 -14.39 3.34
CA VAL A 52 -2.59 -14.45 1.92
C VAL A 52 -1.14 -14.02 1.72
N GLY A 53 -0.35 -14.87 1.07
CA GLY A 53 1.03 -14.56 0.70
C GLY A 53 1.11 -14.09 -0.75
N VAL A 54 1.75 -12.95 -0.99
CA VAL A 54 2.06 -12.44 -2.33
C VAL A 54 3.56 -12.61 -2.56
N PRO A 55 3.99 -13.63 -3.33
CA PRO A 55 5.40 -13.85 -3.62
C PRO A 55 5.89 -12.86 -4.67
N LEU A 56 7.06 -12.27 -4.41
CA LEU A 56 7.71 -11.31 -5.28
C LEU A 56 9.21 -11.63 -5.35
N GLY A 57 9.76 -11.61 -6.56
CA GLY A 57 11.22 -11.56 -6.71
C GLY A 57 11.78 -10.24 -6.13
N MET A 58 13.05 -10.23 -5.78
CA MET A 58 13.70 -9.06 -5.16
C MET A 58 13.56 -7.78 -5.99
N GLN A 59 13.67 -7.90 -7.33
CA GLN A 59 13.45 -6.77 -8.23
C GLN A 59 12.00 -6.25 -8.15
N GLY A 60 11.02 -7.16 -8.22
CA GLY A 60 9.61 -6.79 -8.12
C GLY A 60 9.25 -6.14 -6.78
N LEU A 61 9.90 -6.53 -5.68
CA LEU A 61 9.75 -5.86 -4.40
C LEU A 61 10.30 -4.43 -4.41
N SER A 62 11.48 -4.23 -5.02
CA SER A 62 12.09 -2.90 -5.19
C SER A 62 11.20 -1.98 -6.03
N ASP A 63 10.71 -2.50 -7.17
CA ASP A 63 9.84 -1.76 -8.07
C ASP A 63 8.53 -1.38 -7.37
N LEU A 64 7.93 -2.32 -6.63
CA LEU A 64 6.73 -2.08 -5.84
C LEU A 64 6.95 -0.99 -4.78
N HIS A 65 8.09 -1.01 -4.08
CA HIS A 65 8.43 0.03 -3.13
C HIS A 65 8.54 1.41 -3.80
N GLN A 66 9.19 1.50 -4.96
CA GLN A 66 9.34 2.75 -5.70
C GLN A 66 7.99 3.29 -6.20
N VAL A 67 7.19 2.46 -6.84
CA VAL A 67 5.87 2.85 -7.35
C VAL A 67 4.94 3.27 -6.22
N THR A 68 4.92 2.52 -5.11
CA THR A 68 4.08 2.86 -3.94
C THR A 68 4.53 4.18 -3.31
N ARG A 69 5.83 4.40 -3.19
CA ARG A 69 6.38 5.66 -2.66
C ARG A 69 5.97 6.85 -3.53
N GLU A 70 6.05 6.71 -4.85
CA GLU A 70 5.68 7.79 -5.77
C GLU A 70 4.18 8.05 -5.75
N ALA A 71 3.35 6.99 -5.77
CA ALA A 71 1.91 7.14 -5.64
C ALA A 71 1.52 7.85 -4.34
N LEU A 72 2.15 7.50 -3.22
CA LEU A 72 1.94 8.18 -1.93
C LEU A 72 2.42 9.64 -1.94
N ARG A 73 3.51 9.96 -2.66
CA ARG A 73 3.97 11.33 -2.87
C ARG A 73 2.93 12.14 -3.64
N MET A 74 2.41 11.60 -4.74
CA MET A 74 1.39 12.25 -5.56
C MET A 74 0.09 12.49 -4.80
N LEU A 75 -0.35 11.54 -3.97
CA LEU A 75 -1.54 11.69 -3.13
C LEU A 75 -1.38 12.76 -2.04
N GLN A 76 -0.14 13.12 -1.68
CA GLN A 76 0.17 14.16 -0.70
C GLN A 76 0.44 15.53 -1.33
N ALA A 77 0.58 15.60 -2.66
CA ALA A 77 0.71 16.87 -3.36
C ALA A 77 -0.67 17.54 -3.42
N GLU A 78 -0.80 18.75 -2.87
CA GLU A 78 -2.01 19.56 -3.03
C GLU A 78 -2.14 20.03 -4.49
N ASP A 79 -3.38 20.24 -4.97
CA ASP A 79 -3.68 20.77 -6.30
C ASP A 79 -2.94 22.11 -6.52
N GLY A 80 -1.79 22.06 -7.19
CA GLY A 80 -0.93 23.22 -7.46
C GLY A 80 0.57 22.94 -7.42
N ASP A 81 1.01 21.87 -6.75
CA ASP A 81 2.41 21.47 -6.78
C ASP A 81 2.69 20.62 -8.03
N THR A 82 3.41 21.21 -8.99
CA THR A 82 3.92 20.46 -10.14
C THR A 82 4.94 19.44 -9.65
N VAL A 83 4.57 18.17 -9.72
CA VAL A 83 5.48 17.05 -9.54
C VAL A 83 6.53 17.10 -10.67
N GLN A 84 7.76 17.51 -10.33
CA GLN A 84 8.94 17.32 -11.18
C GLN A 84 9.63 15.99 -10.85
#